data_AF-A0A9W3BGR7-F1
#
_entry.id   AF-A0A9W3BGR7-F1
#
_cell.length_a   1.000
_cell.length_b   1.000
_cell.length_c   1.000
_cell.angle_alpha   90.00
_cell.angle_beta   90.00
_cell.angle_gamma   90.00
#
_symmetry.space_group_name_H-M   'P 1'
#
loop_
_entity.id
_entity.type
_entity.pdbx_description
1 polymer ?
#
loop_
_entity_poly.entity_id
_entity_poly.type
_entity_poly.pdbx_seq_one_letter_code
_entity_poly.pdbx_strand_id
1 'polypeptide(L)'
;MVSGPRGRIQDLARMPENQQGVPLNTQNEQGVPLNTQNERGVPLNTQNERGVPLNTQDERGVPLNTQDERGVPLNTQNERGVPLNTQNERGVPLNTQNERGVPLNTQNERGVPLNTQNERGVPLNTQNEQGVPLNTQNEQGVPLNTQNERGVPLNTQNEQGVPLNTQNDRGVPLNTQNERGVPLNTQNERGVPLNTQNEQGVPLNTQNERGVPLNTQDERGVPLNSQNERGVPLNTQNEQGVPLNTQNERGVPLNTQNERGVPLNTQNERGVPLNTQNERGVPLNTQNERGVLLNTQNEQGVPLNTQNERGVPLNTQNERGVPLNTQNERGVPLNTQNERGVPLNTQNEQGVPLNTQNERGVPLNTQNERGVPLNTQNERSVPLNTQNERGVPLNTQNEQGVPLNTQNERGVPLNTQNERGVPLNTQNERGVPLNTQNERGVPLDTQNERGVPLDTQNERGVPLNTQNERGVPLNTQNERGVPLNTQNERGVPLRKNSLLVLDSKQELLGGLQI
;
A
#
# COMPACT_ATOMS: atom_id res chain seq x y z
N MET A 1 -72.07 -27.31 0.75
CA MET A 1 -72.15 -28.39 -0.26
C MET A 1 -72.13 -27.76 -1.64
N VAL A 2 -70.94 -27.60 -2.22
CA VAL A 2 -70.74 -27.46 -3.67
C VAL A 2 -69.52 -28.33 -3.95
N SER A 3 -69.73 -29.39 -4.71
CA SER A 3 -68.76 -30.43 -5.02
C SER A 3 -67.77 -29.93 -6.08
N GLY A 4 -66.52 -29.66 -5.68
CA GLY A 4 -65.38 -29.60 -6.61
C GLY A 4 -64.89 -31.01 -6.93
N PRO A 5 -64.35 -31.27 -8.14
CA PRO A 5 -63.97 -32.62 -8.55
C PRO A 5 -62.80 -33.12 -7.70
N ARG A 6 -62.98 -34.30 -7.11
CA ARG A 6 -61.89 -35.09 -6.50
C ARG A 6 -60.98 -35.60 -7.62
N GLY A 7 -59.86 -34.92 -7.83
CA GLY A 7 -58.73 -35.46 -8.59
C GLY A 7 -58.08 -36.60 -7.81
N ARG A 8 -57.96 -37.75 -8.46
CA ARG A 8 -57.35 -38.97 -7.92
C ARG A 8 -55.89 -38.71 -7.58
N ILE A 9 -55.50 -39.19 -6.40
CA ILE A 9 -54.12 -39.36 -5.96
C ILE A 9 -53.57 -40.59 -6.72
N GLN A 10 -52.35 -40.49 -7.24
CA GLN A 10 -51.56 -41.50 -7.99
C GLN A 10 -51.72 -41.48 -9.52
N ASP A 11 -51.06 -40.52 -10.17
CA ASP A 11 -50.41 -40.76 -11.47
C ASP A 11 -49.12 -39.90 -11.48
N LEU A 12 -47.96 -40.52 -11.71
CA LEU A 12 -46.75 -39.77 -12.07
C LEU A 12 -47.10 -39.00 -13.35
N ALA A 13 -47.14 -37.66 -13.30
CA ALA A 13 -47.31 -36.84 -14.50
C ALA A 13 -46.01 -36.87 -15.33
N ARG A 14 -45.78 -37.96 -16.06
CA ARG A 14 -44.74 -38.01 -17.10
C ARG A 14 -45.28 -37.25 -18.30
N MET A 15 -44.80 -36.01 -18.49
CA MET A 15 -45.09 -35.20 -19.67
C MET A 15 -44.64 -35.96 -20.94
N PRO A 16 -45.34 -35.81 -22.08
CA PRO A 16 -45.00 -36.53 -23.31
C PRO A 16 -43.66 -36.04 -23.88
N GLU A 17 -42.76 -36.98 -24.19
CA GLU A 17 -41.46 -36.73 -24.83
C GLU A 17 -41.67 -36.14 -26.25
N ASN A 18 -41.11 -34.96 -26.53
CA ASN A 18 -41.10 -34.24 -27.82
C ASN A 18 -42.38 -33.44 -28.16
N GLN A 19 -42.60 -32.28 -27.52
CA GLN A 19 -43.60 -31.32 -27.98
C GLN A 19 -42.98 -30.25 -28.90
N GLN A 20 -43.72 -29.88 -29.95
CA GLN A 20 -43.43 -28.74 -30.79
C GLN A 20 -44.64 -27.80 -30.80
N GLY A 21 -44.50 -26.61 -30.21
CA GLY A 21 -45.34 -25.45 -30.55
C GLY A 21 -46.55 -25.11 -29.67
N VAL A 22 -46.68 -25.61 -28.43
CA VAL A 22 -47.74 -25.16 -27.49
C VAL A 22 -47.15 -24.72 -26.16
N PRO A 23 -47.29 -23.45 -25.73
CA PRO A 23 -46.81 -22.98 -24.42
C PRO A 23 -47.40 -23.80 -23.26
N LEU A 24 -46.56 -24.12 -22.28
CA LEU A 24 -46.96 -24.89 -21.12
C LEU A 24 -47.06 -23.94 -19.91
N ASN A 25 -48.25 -23.80 -19.34
CA ASN A 25 -48.51 -22.94 -18.19
C ASN A 25 -49.10 -23.78 -17.04
N THR A 26 -48.44 -23.79 -15.89
CA THR A 26 -48.95 -24.39 -14.65
C THR A 26 -49.26 -23.31 -13.63
N GLN A 27 -50.29 -23.54 -12.81
CA GLN A 27 -50.69 -22.60 -11.75
C GLN A 27 -51.25 -23.37 -10.55
N ASN A 28 -50.81 -23.02 -9.35
CA ASN A 28 -51.33 -23.53 -8.07
C ASN A 28 -51.20 -25.06 -7.88
N GLU A 29 -50.15 -25.68 -8.41
CA GLU A 29 -49.86 -27.10 -8.17
C GLU A 29 -49.14 -27.32 -6.83
N GLN A 30 -49.32 -28.53 -6.30
CA GLN A 30 -48.73 -28.96 -5.03
C GLN A 30 -48.25 -30.40 -5.13
N GLY A 31 -46.94 -30.60 -4.92
CA GLY A 31 -46.35 -31.91 -4.60
C GLY A 31 -46.18 -32.91 -5.74
N VAL A 32 -46.36 -32.53 -7.01
CA VAL A 32 -46.07 -33.39 -8.17
C VAL A 32 -44.85 -32.83 -8.90
N PRO A 33 -43.74 -33.59 -9.06
CA PRO A 33 -42.58 -33.13 -9.82
C PRO A 33 -42.91 -32.93 -11.31
N LEU A 34 -42.38 -31.86 -11.89
CA LEU A 34 -42.44 -31.58 -13.33
C LEU A 34 -41.06 -31.87 -13.95
N ASN A 35 -41.02 -32.75 -14.94
CA ASN A 35 -39.80 -33.04 -15.69
C ASN A 35 -40.04 -32.84 -17.18
N THR A 36 -39.19 -32.05 -17.84
CA THR A 36 -39.18 -31.90 -19.30
C THR A 36 -37.85 -32.37 -19.87
N GLN A 37 -37.90 -32.96 -21.07
CA GLN A 37 -36.71 -33.43 -21.77
C GLN A 37 -36.86 -33.23 -23.28
N ASN A 38 -35.82 -32.70 -23.92
CA ASN A 38 -35.74 -32.51 -25.37
C ASN A 38 -36.80 -31.57 -25.97
N GLU A 39 -37.30 -30.56 -25.24
CA GLU A 39 -38.23 -29.60 -25.81
C GLU A 39 -37.53 -28.57 -26.70
N ARG A 40 -38.29 -28.04 -27.65
CA ARG A 40 -37.83 -27.01 -28.58
C ARG A 40 -38.90 -25.95 -28.80
N GLY A 41 -38.57 -24.71 -28.44
CA GLY A 41 -39.37 -23.53 -28.80
C GLY A 41 -40.71 -23.40 -28.06
N VAL A 42 -40.87 -24.06 -26.91
CA VAL A 42 -42.08 -24.02 -26.09
C VAL A 42 -41.78 -23.28 -24.79
N PRO A 43 -42.35 -22.09 -24.53
CA PRO A 43 -42.19 -21.43 -23.23
C PRO A 43 -42.86 -22.23 -22.10
N LEU A 44 -42.19 -22.32 -20.96
CA LEU A 44 -42.73 -22.86 -19.70
C LEU A 44 -42.93 -21.70 -18.72
N ASN A 45 -44.15 -21.52 -18.23
CA ASN A 45 -44.43 -20.57 -17.15
C ASN A 45 -45.08 -21.29 -15.97
N THR A 46 -44.53 -21.09 -14.78
CA THR A 46 -45.05 -21.63 -13.52
C THR A 46 -45.39 -20.47 -12.59
N GLN A 47 -46.49 -20.58 -11.85
CA GLN A 47 -46.90 -19.56 -10.88
C GLN A 47 -47.54 -20.19 -9.65
N ASN A 48 -47.13 -19.70 -8.47
CA ASN A 48 -47.64 -20.13 -7.18
C ASN A 48 -47.47 -21.63 -6.91
N GLU A 49 -46.37 -22.26 -7.35
CA GLU A 49 -46.12 -23.65 -7.00
C GLU A 49 -45.55 -23.80 -5.58
N ARG A 50 -45.81 -24.98 -5.00
CA ARG A 50 -45.30 -25.32 -3.67
C ARG A 50 -44.84 -26.76 -3.60
N GLY A 51 -43.55 -26.96 -3.38
CA GLY A 51 -42.97 -28.29 -3.19
C GLY A 51 -42.96 -29.16 -4.45
N VAL A 52 -42.98 -28.55 -5.63
CA VAL A 52 -42.91 -29.18 -6.95
C VAL A 52 -41.48 -29.04 -7.47
N PRO A 53 -40.65 -30.09 -7.52
CA PRO A 53 -39.37 -30.01 -8.20
C PRO A 53 -39.57 -29.85 -9.72
N LEU A 54 -38.82 -28.94 -10.31
CA LEU A 54 -38.77 -28.67 -11.76
C LEU A 54 -37.40 -29.13 -12.28
N ASN A 55 -37.37 -30.11 -13.18
CA ASN A 55 -36.12 -30.50 -13.85
C ASN A 55 -36.27 -30.41 -15.37
N THR A 56 -35.36 -29.70 -16.03
CA THR A 56 -35.30 -29.59 -17.49
C THR A 56 -33.98 -30.14 -18.01
N GLN A 57 -34.01 -30.78 -19.18
CA GLN A 57 -32.83 -31.36 -19.79
C GLN A 57 -32.87 -31.26 -21.32
N ASP A 58 -31.74 -30.88 -21.90
CA ASP A 58 -31.52 -30.85 -23.36
C ASP A 58 -32.47 -29.90 -24.12
N GLU A 59 -32.84 -28.79 -23.49
CA GLU A 59 -33.77 -27.82 -24.05
C GLU A 59 -33.11 -26.83 -25.02
N ARG A 60 -33.90 -26.35 -25.99
CA ARG A 60 -33.44 -25.31 -26.93
C ARG A 60 -34.52 -24.27 -27.23
N GLY A 61 -34.20 -23.00 -26.93
CA GLY A 61 -35.07 -21.87 -27.27
C GLY A 61 -36.39 -21.83 -26.50
N VAL A 62 -36.41 -22.41 -25.30
CA VAL A 62 -37.54 -22.49 -24.37
C VAL A 62 -37.35 -21.42 -23.28
N PRO A 63 -38.11 -20.33 -23.22
CA PRO A 63 -38.07 -19.45 -22.05
C PRO A 63 -38.71 -20.13 -20.84
N LEU A 64 -38.03 -20.08 -19.70
CA LEU A 64 -38.54 -20.57 -18.41
C LEU A 64 -38.81 -19.35 -17.52
N ASN A 65 -40.05 -19.18 -17.07
CA ASN A 65 -40.40 -18.15 -16.09
C ASN A 65 -41.09 -18.78 -14.88
N THR A 66 -40.60 -18.45 -13.68
CA THR A 66 -41.20 -18.88 -12.41
C THR A 66 -41.55 -17.65 -11.57
N GLN A 67 -42.67 -17.72 -10.84
CA GLN A 67 -43.13 -16.61 -10.02
C GLN A 67 -43.84 -17.11 -8.76
N ASP A 68 -43.50 -16.51 -7.62
CA ASP A 68 -44.14 -16.74 -6.32
C ASP A 68 -44.01 -18.19 -5.83
N GLU A 69 -42.85 -18.79 -6.05
CA GLU A 69 -42.57 -20.18 -5.74
C GLU A 69 -42.06 -20.41 -4.31
N ARG A 70 -42.35 -21.61 -3.78
CA ARG A 70 -41.91 -21.97 -2.42
C ARG A 70 -41.49 -23.42 -2.28
N GLY A 71 -40.20 -23.65 -2.00
CA GLY A 71 -39.67 -24.98 -1.75
C GLY A 71 -39.62 -25.87 -3.00
N VAL A 72 -39.45 -25.25 -4.17
CA VAL A 72 -39.41 -25.84 -5.50
C VAL A 72 -37.95 -25.88 -5.95
N PRO A 73 -37.24 -27.02 -5.96
CA PRO A 73 -35.93 -27.07 -6.59
C PRO A 73 -36.05 -26.97 -8.11
N LEU A 74 -35.25 -26.09 -8.72
CA LEU A 74 -35.13 -25.97 -10.17
C LEU A 74 -33.74 -26.47 -10.59
N ASN A 75 -33.69 -27.51 -11.45
CA ASN A 75 -32.44 -27.99 -12.02
C ASN A 75 -32.53 -27.97 -13.55
N THR A 76 -31.58 -27.32 -14.21
CA THR A 76 -31.47 -27.32 -15.67
C THR A 76 -30.14 -27.90 -16.11
N GLN A 77 -30.16 -28.64 -17.22
CA GLN A 77 -28.95 -29.26 -17.78
C GLN A 77 -28.94 -29.21 -19.31
N ASN A 78 -27.80 -28.80 -19.85
CA ASN A 78 -27.50 -28.77 -21.29
C ASN A 78 -28.44 -27.86 -22.11
N GLU A 79 -28.84 -26.71 -21.57
CA GLU A 79 -29.74 -25.82 -22.31
C GLU A 79 -28.98 -24.88 -23.25
N ARG A 80 -29.71 -24.42 -24.26
CA ARG A 80 -29.17 -23.48 -25.25
C ARG A 80 -30.20 -22.46 -25.68
N GLY A 81 -29.92 -21.19 -25.41
CA GLY A 81 -30.80 -20.08 -25.79
C GLY A 81 -32.12 -20.06 -25.04
N VAL A 82 -32.12 -20.56 -23.79
CA VAL A 82 -33.24 -20.65 -22.86
C VAL A 82 -33.08 -19.52 -21.84
N PRO A 83 -33.84 -18.42 -21.87
CA PRO A 83 -33.82 -17.45 -20.78
C PRO A 83 -34.54 -18.02 -19.56
N LEU A 84 -33.93 -17.94 -18.38
CA LEU A 84 -34.58 -18.22 -17.10
C LEU A 84 -34.83 -16.91 -16.35
N ASN A 85 -36.07 -16.66 -15.96
CA ASN A 85 -36.42 -15.57 -15.06
C ASN A 85 -37.18 -16.13 -13.85
N THR A 86 -36.71 -15.78 -12.64
CA THR A 86 -37.36 -16.17 -11.38
C THR A 86 -37.68 -14.92 -10.57
N GLN A 87 -38.84 -14.91 -9.91
CA GLN A 87 -39.29 -13.77 -9.12
C GLN A 87 -40.01 -14.21 -7.85
N ASN A 88 -39.65 -13.57 -6.74
CA ASN A 88 -40.27 -13.73 -5.42
C ASN A 88 -40.17 -15.16 -4.87
N GLU A 89 -39.07 -15.87 -5.09
CA GLU A 89 -38.96 -17.24 -4.62
C GLU A 89 -38.42 -17.35 -3.19
N ARG A 90 -38.78 -18.47 -2.55
CA ARG A 90 -38.37 -18.74 -1.18
C ARG A 90 -38.04 -20.20 -0.96
N GLY A 91 -36.77 -20.47 -0.65
CA GLY A 91 -36.29 -21.82 -0.36
C GLY A 91 -36.25 -22.73 -1.60
N VAL A 92 -36.01 -22.13 -2.76
CA VAL A 92 -35.91 -22.76 -4.09
C VAL A 92 -34.43 -22.88 -4.44
N PRO A 93 -33.80 -24.06 -4.41
CA PRO A 93 -32.45 -24.20 -4.96
C PRO A 93 -32.49 -24.14 -6.49
N LEU A 94 -31.65 -23.31 -7.10
CA LEU A 94 -31.41 -23.26 -8.53
C LEU A 94 -30.05 -23.90 -8.84
N ASN A 95 -30.02 -24.93 -9.69
CA ASN A 95 -28.77 -25.48 -10.21
C ASN A 95 -28.80 -25.54 -11.73
N THR A 96 -27.81 -24.94 -12.39
CA THR A 96 -27.66 -24.99 -13.86
C THR A 96 -26.32 -25.63 -14.21
N GLN A 97 -26.31 -26.41 -15.30
CA GLN A 97 -25.08 -27.04 -15.78
C GLN A 97 -25.01 -27.09 -17.30
N ASN A 98 -23.85 -26.75 -17.83
CA ASN A 98 -23.52 -26.82 -19.26
C ASN A 98 -24.41 -25.92 -20.15
N GLU A 99 -24.70 -24.72 -19.68
CA GLU A 99 -25.57 -23.80 -20.41
C GLU A 99 -24.83 -22.96 -21.44
N ARG A 100 -25.54 -22.57 -22.51
CA ARG A 100 -24.96 -21.70 -23.54
C ARG A 100 -25.96 -20.66 -24.05
N GLY A 101 -25.64 -19.39 -23.84
CA GLY A 101 -26.47 -18.27 -24.31
C GLY A 101 -27.82 -18.16 -23.59
N VAL A 102 -27.83 -18.50 -22.30
CA VAL A 102 -28.97 -18.57 -21.40
C VAL A 102 -28.87 -17.39 -20.43
N PRO A 103 -29.68 -16.33 -20.57
CA PRO A 103 -29.72 -15.30 -19.53
C PRO A 103 -30.43 -15.82 -18.28
N LEU A 104 -29.84 -15.62 -17.11
CA LEU A 104 -30.42 -15.91 -15.80
C LEU A 104 -30.71 -14.60 -15.07
N ASN A 105 -31.99 -14.33 -14.78
CA ASN A 105 -32.37 -13.17 -13.96
C ASN A 105 -33.17 -13.61 -12.74
N THR A 106 -32.75 -13.19 -11.55
CA THR A 106 -33.46 -13.45 -10.28
C THR A 106 -33.78 -12.15 -9.56
N GLN A 107 -34.94 -12.10 -8.93
CA GLN A 107 -35.38 -10.91 -8.19
C GLN A 107 -36.20 -11.29 -6.95
N ASN A 108 -35.84 -10.68 -5.81
CA ASN A 108 -36.54 -10.80 -4.52
C ASN A 108 -36.53 -12.23 -3.94
N GLU A 109 -35.40 -12.91 -4.04
CA GLU A 109 -35.15 -14.25 -3.56
C GLU A 109 -34.75 -14.29 -2.09
N ARG A 110 -35.21 -15.34 -1.41
CA ARG A 110 -34.86 -15.56 -0.01
C ARG A 110 -34.54 -17.02 0.31
N GLY A 111 -33.29 -17.27 0.69
CA GLY A 111 -32.82 -18.60 1.06
C GLY A 111 -32.79 -19.58 -0.11
N VAL A 112 -32.47 -19.06 -1.29
CA VAL A 112 -32.39 -19.74 -2.59
C VAL A 112 -30.91 -19.90 -2.92
N PRO A 113 -30.30 -21.09 -2.80
CA PRO A 113 -28.95 -21.28 -3.30
C PRO A 113 -28.94 -21.32 -4.82
N LEU A 114 -28.03 -20.59 -5.47
CA LEU A 114 -27.77 -20.65 -6.89
C LEU A 114 -26.39 -21.28 -7.13
N ASN A 115 -26.34 -22.35 -7.93
CA ASN A 115 -25.08 -22.94 -8.37
C ASN A 115 -25.08 -23.07 -9.90
N THR A 116 -24.07 -22.50 -10.55
CA THR A 116 -23.86 -22.63 -12.01
C THR A 116 -22.54 -23.33 -12.28
N GLN A 117 -22.49 -24.10 -13.38
CA GLN A 117 -21.29 -24.81 -13.76
C GLN A 117 -21.16 -24.94 -15.27
N ASN A 118 -19.98 -24.61 -15.79
CA ASN A 118 -19.60 -24.72 -17.20
C ASN A 118 -20.50 -23.90 -18.14
N GLU A 119 -20.82 -22.66 -17.79
CA GLU A 119 -21.64 -21.81 -18.65
C GLU A 119 -20.79 -20.99 -19.63
N ARG A 120 -21.43 -20.62 -20.73
CA ARG A 120 -20.79 -19.81 -21.77
C ARG A 120 -21.72 -18.79 -22.38
N GLY A 121 -21.38 -17.52 -22.21
CA GLY A 121 -22.17 -16.40 -22.74
C GLY A 121 -23.54 -16.29 -22.06
N VAL A 122 -23.60 -16.60 -20.77
CA VAL A 122 -24.78 -16.59 -19.89
C VAL A 122 -24.67 -15.36 -19.00
N PRO A 123 -25.45 -14.29 -19.20
CA PRO A 123 -25.51 -13.20 -18.23
C PRO A 123 -26.29 -13.62 -16.99
N LEU A 124 -25.73 -13.38 -15.80
CA LEU A 124 -26.39 -13.55 -14.51
C LEU A 124 -26.68 -12.17 -13.91
N ASN A 125 -27.95 -11.87 -13.63
CA ASN A 125 -28.34 -10.67 -12.89
C ASN A 125 -29.21 -11.06 -11.69
N THR A 126 -28.78 -10.66 -10.50
CA THR A 126 -29.52 -10.87 -9.24
C THR A 126 -29.84 -9.54 -8.60
N GLN A 127 -31.02 -9.42 -8.00
CA GLN A 127 -31.44 -8.19 -7.34
C GLN A 127 -32.28 -8.46 -6.09
N ASN A 128 -31.91 -7.78 -5.00
CA ASN A 128 -32.59 -7.81 -3.71
C ASN A 128 -32.60 -9.21 -3.06
N GLU A 129 -31.53 -9.99 -3.18
CA GLU A 129 -31.48 -11.30 -2.53
C GLU A 129 -31.10 -11.23 -1.04
N GLN A 130 -31.63 -12.22 -0.30
CA GLN A 130 -31.34 -12.36 1.12
C GLN A 130 -31.02 -13.80 1.51
N GLY A 131 -29.80 -14.02 2.01
CA GLY A 131 -29.36 -15.34 2.48
C GLY A 131 -29.25 -16.37 1.34
N VAL A 132 -28.86 -15.91 0.16
CA VAL A 132 -28.70 -16.66 -1.08
C VAL A 132 -27.22 -16.91 -1.32
N PRO A 133 -26.70 -18.14 -1.21
CA PRO A 133 -25.35 -18.42 -1.69
C PRO A 133 -25.35 -18.51 -3.22
N LEU A 134 -24.42 -17.83 -3.88
CA LEU A 134 -24.13 -17.97 -5.31
C LEU A 134 -22.75 -18.60 -5.47
N ASN A 135 -22.68 -19.72 -6.17
CA ASN A 135 -21.42 -20.35 -6.56
C ASN A 135 -21.38 -20.54 -8.08
N THR A 136 -20.34 -20.03 -8.72
CA THR A 136 -20.10 -20.23 -10.16
C THR A 136 -18.78 -20.94 -10.37
N GLN A 137 -18.70 -21.78 -11.40
CA GLN A 137 -17.50 -22.53 -11.71
C GLN A 137 -17.32 -22.76 -13.21
N ASN A 138 -16.12 -22.47 -13.70
CA ASN A 138 -15.68 -22.66 -15.09
C ASN A 138 -16.50 -21.84 -16.10
N GLU A 139 -16.75 -20.57 -15.80
CA GLU A 139 -17.51 -19.70 -16.69
C GLU A 139 -16.64 -19.00 -17.73
N GLN A 140 -17.22 -18.78 -18.92
CA GLN A 140 -16.56 -18.04 -19.99
C GLN A 140 -17.47 -17.00 -20.64
N GLY A 141 -17.08 -15.72 -20.55
CA GLY A 141 -17.82 -14.61 -21.16
C GLY A 141 -19.20 -14.39 -20.54
N VAL A 142 -19.32 -14.63 -19.24
CA VAL A 142 -20.52 -14.55 -18.41
C VAL A 142 -20.45 -13.26 -17.58
N PRO A 143 -21.24 -12.23 -17.85
CA PRO A 143 -21.33 -11.09 -16.93
C PRO A 143 -22.16 -11.46 -15.70
N LEU A 144 -21.63 -11.18 -14.52
CA LEU A 144 -22.35 -11.33 -13.25
C LEU A 144 -22.57 -9.94 -12.62
N ASN A 145 -23.85 -9.57 -12.46
CA ASN A 145 -24.23 -8.34 -11.78
C ASN A 145 -25.13 -8.67 -10.59
N THR A 146 -24.81 -8.09 -9.43
CA THR A 146 -25.55 -8.26 -8.19
C THR A 146 -25.87 -6.89 -7.59
N GLN A 147 -27.05 -6.73 -6.99
CA GLN A 147 -27.48 -5.45 -6.45
C GLN A 147 -28.40 -5.58 -5.24
N ASN A 148 -28.06 -4.85 -4.17
CA ASN A 148 -28.81 -4.78 -2.91
C ASN A 148 -28.86 -6.12 -2.16
N GLU A 149 -27.73 -6.82 -2.15
CA GLU A 149 -27.62 -8.15 -1.57
C GLU A 149 -27.36 -8.11 -0.07
N ARG A 150 -27.90 -9.09 0.67
CA ARG A 150 -27.70 -9.18 2.11
C ARG A 150 -27.45 -10.59 2.61
N GLY A 151 -26.24 -10.79 3.16
CA GLY A 151 -25.84 -12.09 3.71
C GLY A 151 -25.72 -13.17 2.64
N VAL A 152 -25.27 -12.78 1.46
CA VAL A 152 -25.14 -13.59 0.24
C VAL A 152 -23.65 -13.90 0.05
N PRO A 153 -23.18 -15.13 0.26
CA PRO A 153 -21.83 -15.50 -0.14
C PRO A 153 -21.74 -15.65 -1.66
N LEU A 154 -20.73 -15.03 -2.27
CA LEU A 154 -20.41 -15.16 -3.69
C LEU A 154 -19.05 -15.88 -3.81
N ASN A 155 -19.02 -17.05 -4.46
CA ASN A 155 -17.78 -17.75 -4.77
C ASN A 155 -17.68 -18.01 -6.28
N THR A 156 -16.59 -17.58 -6.90
CA THR A 156 -16.30 -17.84 -8.32
C THR A 156 -14.99 -18.59 -8.46
N GLN A 157 -14.91 -19.51 -9.42
CA GLN A 157 -13.71 -20.30 -9.67
C GLN A 157 -13.48 -20.58 -11.15
N ASN A 158 -12.26 -20.31 -11.62
CA ASN A 158 -11.77 -20.58 -12.97
C ASN A 158 -12.52 -19.80 -14.05
N GLU A 159 -12.76 -18.51 -13.84
CA GLU A 159 -13.51 -17.70 -14.79
C GLU A 159 -12.58 -17.03 -15.83
N GLN A 160 -13.11 -16.85 -17.04
CA GLN A 160 -12.40 -16.16 -18.11
C GLN A 160 -13.27 -15.12 -18.84
N GLY A 161 -12.85 -13.85 -18.79
CA GLY A 161 -13.55 -12.76 -19.47
C GLY A 161 -14.95 -12.50 -18.92
N VAL A 162 -15.13 -12.74 -17.62
CA VAL A 162 -16.36 -12.56 -16.84
C VAL A 162 -16.27 -11.22 -16.11
N PRO A 163 -17.07 -10.19 -16.44
CA PRO A 163 -17.15 -9.00 -15.59
C PRO A 163 -18.01 -9.28 -14.36
N LEU A 164 -17.51 -8.91 -13.18
CA LEU A 164 -18.24 -8.99 -11.92
C LEU A 164 -18.51 -7.58 -11.38
N ASN A 165 -19.79 -7.23 -11.22
CA ASN A 165 -20.20 -5.96 -10.62
C ASN A 165 -21.13 -6.21 -9.43
N THR A 166 -20.82 -5.58 -8.30
CA THR A 166 -21.60 -5.64 -7.05
C THR A 166 -21.91 -4.23 -6.56
N GLN A 167 -23.13 -4.03 -6.06
CA GLN A 167 -23.57 -2.69 -5.67
C GLN A 167 -24.58 -2.69 -4.51
N ASN A 168 -24.25 -1.92 -3.48
CA ASN A 168 -25.05 -1.67 -2.27
C ASN A 168 -25.27 -2.92 -1.41
N ASP A 169 -24.29 -3.82 -1.36
CA ASP A 169 -24.44 -5.05 -0.62
C ASP A 169 -23.93 -4.93 0.84
N ARG A 170 -24.37 -5.90 1.64
CA ARG A 170 -24.09 -5.89 3.08
C ARG A 170 -23.89 -7.29 3.63
N GLY A 171 -22.69 -7.52 4.18
CA GLY A 171 -22.32 -8.81 4.76
C GLY A 171 -22.26 -9.92 3.71
N VAL A 172 -21.82 -9.59 2.50
CA VAL A 172 -21.62 -10.46 1.35
C VAL A 172 -20.13 -10.78 1.25
N PRO A 173 -19.67 -11.99 1.61
CA PRO A 173 -18.31 -12.39 1.31
C PRO A 173 -18.16 -12.68 -0.18
N LEU A 174 -17.14 -12.12 -0.81
CA LEU A 174 -16.76 -12.41 -2.20
C LEU A 174 -15.40 -13.12 -2.22
N ASN A 175 -15.35 -14.29 -2.84
CA ASN A 175 -14.13 -15.09 -2.98
C ASN A 175 -13.96 -15.50 -4.44
N THR A 176 -12.85 -15.09 -5.07
CA THR A 176 -12.53 -15.44 -6.46
C THR A 176 -11.22 -16.21 -6.52
N GLN A 177 -11.13 -17.16 -7.44
CA GLN A 177 -9.94 -17.99 -7.59
C GLN A 177 -9.67 -18.35 -9.06
N ASN A 178 -8.43 -18.12 -9.49
CA ASN A 178 -7.89 -18.47 -10.81
C ASN A 178 -8.59 -17.73 -11.97
N GLU A 179 -8.82 -16.43 -11.85
CA GLU A 179 -9.49 -15.67 -12.91
C GLU A 179 -8.49 -15.05 -13.91
N ARG A 180 -9.00 -14.83 -15.12
CA ARG A 180 -8.21 -14.21 -16.19
C ARG A 180 -9.02 -13.22 -17.00
N GLY A 181 -8.58 -11.96 -16.99
CA GLY A 181 -9.22 -10.89 -17.74
C GLY A 181 -10.65 -10.59 -17.25
N VAL A 182 -10.89 -10.79 -15.95
CA VAL A 182 -12.15 -10.57 -15.24
C VAL A 182 -12.06 -9.21 -14.55
N PRO A 183 -12.82 -8.19 -14.94
CA PRO A 183 -12.92 -6.95 -14.17
C PRO A 183 -13.85 -7.14 -12.97
N LEU A 184 -13.39 -6.75 -11.78
CA LEU A 184 -14.18 -6.71 -10.55
C LEU A 184 -14.44 -5.25 -10.17
N ASN A 185 -15.71 -4.87 -10.06
CA ASN A 185 -16.11 -3.56 -9.54
C ASN A 185 -17.08 -3.73 -8.35
N THR A 186 -16.77 -3.06 -7.25
CA THR A 186 -17.59 -3.05 -6.04
C THR A 186 -17.92 -1.61 -5.66
N GLN A 187 -19.16 -1.34 -5.26
CA GLN A 187 -19.58 0.01 -4.91
C GLN A 187 -20.58 0.05 -3.75
N ASN A 188 -20.25 0.87 -2.74
CA ASN A 188 -21.04 1.12 -1.54
C ASN A 188 -21.20 -0.14 -0.66
N GLU A 189 -20.15 -0.94 -0.53
CA GLU A 189 -20.20 -2.16 0.28
C GLU A 189 -19.97 -1.92 1.78
N ARG A 190 -20.54 -2.81 2.60
CA ARG A 190 -20.39 -2.75 4.06
C ARG A 190 -20.24 -4.12 4.70
N GLY A 191 -19.09 -4.32 5.33
CA GLY A 191 -18.79 -5.57 6.04
C GLY A 191 -18.69 -6.77 5.09
N VAL A 192 -18.24 -6.52 3.86
CA VAL A 192 -18.01 -7.47 2.77
C VAL A 192 -16.53 -7.81 2.77
N PRO A 193 -16.11 -9.05 3.10
CA PRO A 193 -14.74 -9.47 2.84
C PRO A 193 -14.56 -9.81 1.36
N LEU A 194 -13.50 -9.30 0.75
CA LEU A 194 -13.05 -9.67 -0.59
C LEU A 194 -11.73 -10.42 -0.50
N ASN A 195 -11.70 -11.65 -1.03
CA ASN A 195 -10.48 -12.42 -1.19
C ASN A 195 -10.31 -12.83 -2.65
N THR A 196 -9.15 -12.55 -3.23
CA THR A 196 -8.79 -12.97 -4.59
C THR A 196 -7.50 -13.79 -4.57
N GLN A 197 -7.39 -14.77 -5.45
CA GLN A 197 -6.21 -15.63 -5.52
C GLN A 197 -5.89 -16.06 -6.96
N ASN A 198 -4.61 -15.96 -7.35
CA ASN A 198 -4.05 -16.40 -8.63
C ASN A 198 -4.66 -15.66 -9.84
N GLU A 199 -4.76 -14.34 -9.75
CA GLU A 199 -5.40 -13.54 -10.80
C GLU A 199 -4.40 -13.01 -11.85
N GLN A 200 -4.86 -12.94 -13.10
CA GLN A 200 -4.06 -12.40 -14.19
C GLN A 200 -4.82 -11.41 -15.07
N GLY A 201 -4.33 -10.16 -15.11
CA GLY A 201 -4.91 -9.11 -15.95
C GLY A 201 -6.34 -8.73 -15.54
N VAL A 202 -6.63 -8.82 -14.25
CA VAL A 202 -7.89 -8.55 -13.58
C VAL A 202 -7.85 -7.14 -12.98
N PRO A 203 -8.63 -6.17 -13.45
CA PRO A 203 -8.78 -4.89 -12.76
C PRO A 203 -9.70 -5.02 -11.55
N LEU A 204 -9.28 -4.52 -10.39
CA LEU A 204 -10.15 -4.38 -9.21
C LEU A 204 -10.36 -2.90 -8.91
N ASN A 205 -11.64 -2.47 -8.90
CA ASN A 205 -12.01 -1.14 -8.45
C ASN A 205 -13.02 -1.22 -7.31
N THR A 206 -12.74 -0.53 -6.20
CA THR A 206 -13.62 -0.42 -5.04
C THR A 206 -13.94 1.03 -4.74
N GLN A 207 -15.19 1.32 -4.36
CA GLN A 207 -15.62 2.68 -4.08
C GLN A 207 -16.61 2.76 -2.91
N ASN A 208 -16.33 3.68 -1.97
CA ASN A 208 -17.16 4.01 -0.80
C ASN A 208 -17.28 2.86 0.20
N GLU A 209 -16.16 2.22 0.50
CA GLU A 209 -16.13 1.00 1.30
C GLU A 209 -16.03 1.22 2.80
N ARG A 210 -16.71 0.36 3.58
CA ARG A 210 -16.68 0.45 5.05
C ARG A 210 -16.59 -0.90 5.75
N GLY A 211 -15.45 -1.10 6.43
CA GLY A 211 -15.21 -2.32 7.23
C GLY A 211 -15.13 -3.57 6.36
N VAL A 212 -14.66 -3.41 5.13
CA VAL A 212 -14.45 -4.43 4.10
C VAL A 212 -12.97 -4.80 4.13
N PRO A 213 -12.58 -6.03 4.52
CA PRO A 213 -11.21 -6.48 4.33
C PRO A 213 -11.00 -6.90 2.88
N LEU A 214 -9.88 -6.49 2.29
CA LEU A 214 -9.42 -6.92 0.98
C LEU A 214 -8.10 -7.68 1.14
N ASN A 215 -8.07 -8.94 0.66
CA ASN A 215 -6.83 -9.72 0.58
C ASN A 215 -6.63 -10.23 -0.84
N THR A 216 -5.48 -9.94 -1.43
CA THR A 216 -5.07 -10.46 -2.74
C THR A 216 -3.81 -11.30 -2.61
N GLN A 217 -3.71 -12.36 -3.40
CA GLN A 217 -2.55 -13.24 -3.39
C GLN A 217 -2.18 -13.74 -4.79
N ASP A 218 -0.89 -13.66 -5.10
CA ASP A 218 -0.28 -14.20 -6.32
C ASP A 218 -0.81 -13.56 -7.61
N GLU A 219 -0.90 -12.22 -7.67
CA GLU A 219 -1.44 -11.52 -8.84
C GLU A 219 -0.39 -10.96 -9.80
N ARG A 220 -0.81 -10.82 -11.06
CA ARG A 220 0.06 -10.35 -12.14
C ARG A 220 -0.65 -9.44 -13.13
N GLY A 221 -0.15 -8.20 -13.23
CA GLY A 221 -0.70 -7.19 -14.14
C GLY A 221 -2.12 -6.76 -13.80
N VAL A 222 -2.48 -6.84 -12.52
CA VAL A 222 -3.78 -6.50 -11.93
C VAL A 222 -3.69 -5.06 -11.40
N PRO A 223 -4.43 -4.08 -11.96
CA PRO A 223 -4.53 -2.77 -11.34
C PRO A 223 -5.54 -2.79 -10.20
N LEU A 224 -5.15 -2.28 -9.04
CA LEU A 224 -5.98 -2.12 -7.85
C LEU A 224 -6.24 -0.63 -7.62
N ASN A 225 -7.51 -0.22 -7.55
CA ASN A 225 -7.90 1.17 -7.29
C ASN A 225 -9.00 1.24 -6.23
N SER A 226 -8.71 1.93 -5.13
CA SER A 226 -9.59 2.10 -3.99
C SER A 226 -9.91 3.57 -3.77
N GLN A 227 -11.18 3.89 -3.55
CA GLN A 227 -11.62 5.26 -3.25
C GLN A 227 -12.60 5.35 -2.09
N ASN A 228 -12.32 6.30 -1.19
CA ASN A 228 -13.16 6.68 -0.05
C ASN A 228 -13.41 5.53 0.93
N GLU A 229 -12.40 4.73 1.27
CA GLU A 229 -12.61 3.64 2.22
C GLU A 229 -12.40 4.08 3.69
N ARG A 230 -13.01 3.29 4.59
CA ARG A 230 -12.95 3.55 6.02
C ARG A 230 -12.90 2.27 6.83
N GLY A 231 -11.80 2.10 7.57
CA GLY A 231 -11.57 0.92 8.42
C GLY A 231 -11.48 -0.36 7.60
N VAL A 232 -10.96 -0.27 6.39
CA VAL A 232 -10.73 -1.34 5.42
C VAL A 232 -9.26 -1.78 5.53
N PRO A 233 -8.97 -3.02 5.92
CA PRO A 233 -7.63 -3.58 5.76
C PRO A 233 -7.39 -4.02 4.31
N LEU A 234 -6.27 -3.63 3.73
CA LEU A 234 -5.77 -4.14 2.44
C LEU A 234 -4.47 -4.91 2.70
N ASN A 235 -4.45 -6.19 2.31
CA ASN A 235 -3.24 -7.00 2.32
C ASN A 235 -2.99 -7.59 0.93
N THR A 236 -1.80 -7.35 0.38
CA THR A 236 -1.36 -7.93 -0.89
C THR A 236 -0.11 -8.78 -0.69
N GLN A 237 -0.01 -9.88 -1.43
CA GLN A 237 1.14 -10.78 -1.33
C GLN A 237 1.54 -11.34 -2.71
N ASN A 238 2.85 -11.28 -2.99
CA ASN A 238 3.49 -11.83 -4.19
C ASN A 238 3.04 -11.20 -5.51
N GLU A 239 2.95 -9.88 -5.56
CA GLU A 239 2.47 -9.17 -6.74
C GLU A 239 3.57 -8.83 -7.75
N GLN A 240 3.21 -8.87 -9.04
CA GLN A 240 4.11 -8.46 -10.13
C GLN A 240 3.45 -7.54 -11.15
N GLY A 241 3.98 -6.31 -11.27
CA GLY A 241 3.52 -5.33 -12.27
C GLY A 241 2.09 -4.83 -12.03
N VAL A 242 1.65 -4.84 -10.77
CA VAL A 242 0.35 -4.42 -10.25
C VAL A 242 0.46 -2.96 -9.81
N PRO A 243 -0.27 -1.99 -10.40
CA PRO A 243 -0.36 -0.66 -9.82
C PRO A 243 -1.43 -0.62 -8.73
N LEU A 244 -1.08 -0.10 -7.55
CA LEU A 244 -2.01 0.15 -6.45
C LEU A 244 -2.21 1.67 -6.28
N ASN A 245 -3.46 2.12 -6.38
CA ASN A 245 -3.82 3.52 -6.12
C ASN A 245 -4.91 3.59 -5.06
N THR A 246 -4.68 4.35 -3.99
CA THR A 246 -5.68 4.60 -2.94
C THR A 246 -5.95 6.10 -2.80
N GLN A 247 -7.20 6.47 -2.52
CA GLN A 247 -7.59 7.87 -2.39
C GLN A 247 -8.64 8.08 -1.29
N ASN A 248 -8.36 9.04 -0.40
CA ASN A 248 -9.23 9.51 0.69
C ASN A 248 -9.52 8.46 1.78
N GLU A 249 -8.49 7.75 2.21
CA GLU A 249 -8.63 6.69 3.20
C GLU A 249 -8.59 7.15 4.65
N ARG A 250 -9.28 6.40 5.51
CA ARG A 250 -9.28 6.67 6.96
C ARG A 250 -9.25 5.40 7.81
N GLY A 251 -8.18 5.24 8.57
CA GLY A 251 -8.01 4.11 9.49
C GLY A 251 -7.88 2.77 8.77
N VAL A 252 -7.33 2.80 7.56
CA VAL A 252 -7.10 1.66 6.66
C VAL A 252 -5.65 1.20 6.87
N PRO A 253 -5.39 -0.03 7.33
CA PRO A 253 -4.06 -0.59 7.29
C PRO A 253 -3.76 -1.18 5.89
N LEU A 254 -2.61 -0.83 5.34
CA LEU A 254 -2.08 -1.33 4.07
C LEU A 254 -0.83 -2.19 4.38
N ASN A 255 -0.84 -3.47 4.01
CA ASN A 255 0.36 -4.31 4.08
C ASN A 255 0.64 -4.97 2.74
N THR A 256 1.86 -4.81 2.23
CA THR A 256 2.31 -5.44 0.99
C THR A 256 3.56 -6.28 1.25
N GLN A 257 3.66 -7.43 0.56
CA GLN A 257 4.78 -8.34 0.73
C GLN A 257 5.22 -8.96 -0.61
N ASN A 258 6.54 -8.91 -0.86
CA ASN A 258 7.22 -9.52 -2.00
C ASN A 258 6.80 -8.93 -3.36
N GLU A 259 6.74 -7.60 -3.47
CA GLU A 259 6.31 -6.95 -4.69
C GLU A 259 7.47 -6.69 -5.68
N ARG A 260 7.15 -6.69 -6.98
CA ARG A 260 8.12 -6.35 -8.03
C ARG A 260 7.52 -5.50 -9.15
N GLY A 261 8.08 -4.30 -9.33
CA GLY A 261 7.66 -3.38 -10.39
C GLY A 261 6.24 -2.86 -10.22
N VAL A 262 5.78 -2.78 -8.97
CA VAL A 262 4.45 -2.35 -8.53
C VAL A 262 4.55 -0.88 -8.11
N PRO A 263 3.88 0.07 -8.76
CA PRO A 263 3.78 1.43 -8.25
C PRO A 263 2.66 1.52 -7.21
N LEU A 264 2.96 2.10 -6.04
CA LEU A 264 1.95 2.44 -5.03
C LEU A 264 1.81 3.97 -4.94
N ASN A 265 0.60 4.46 -5.13
CA ASN A 265 0.27 5.87 -4.91
C ASN A 265 -0.88 5.99 -3.92
N THR A 266 -0.67 6.78 -2.87
CA THR A 266 -1.69 7.05 -1.85
C THR A 266 -1.92 8.56 -1.76
N GLN A 267 -3.18 8.96 -1.54
CA GLN A 267 -3.54 10.38 -1.48
C GLN A 267 -4.61 10.65 -0.42
N ASN A 268 -4.34 11.64 0.42
CA ASN A 268 -5.23 12.18 1.46
C ASN A 268 -5.58 11.16 2.57
N GLU A 269 -4.60 10.43 3.10
CA GLU A 269 -4.89 9.46 4.14
C GLU A 269 -4.81 10.01 5.57
N ARG A 270 -5.51 9.32 6.48
CA ARG A 270 -5.54 9.69 7.90
C ARG A 270 -5.59 8.48 8.82
N GLY A 271 -4.58 8.36 9.69
CA GLY A 271 -4.51 7.29 10.68
C GLY A 271 -4.28 5.91 10.05
N VAL A 272 -3.56 5.87 8.93
CA VAL A 272 -3.26 4.70 8.12
C VAL A 272 -1.85 4.19 8.43
N PRO A 273 -1.66 2.92 8.80
CA PRO A 273 -0.35 2.30 8.75
C PRO A 273 -0.11 1.65 7.38
N LEU A 274 1.02 1.96 6.75
CA LEU A 274 1.54 1.28 5.56
C LEU A 274 2.79 0.49 5.95
N ASN A 275 2.79 -0.82 5.72
CA ASN A 275 3.97 -1.65 5.87
C ASN A 275 4.29 -2.36 4.56
N THR A 276 5.51 -2.20 4.05
CA THR A 276 5.99 -2.89 2.84
C THR A 276 7.19 -3.77 3.20
N GLN A 277 7.29 -4.93 2.57
CA GLN A 277 8.39 -5.87 2.81
C GLN A 277 8.87 -6.56 1.52
N ASN A 278 10.19 -6.54 1.30
CA ASN A 278 10.89 -7.18 0.18
C ASN A 278 10.50 -6.61 -1.20
N GLU A 279 10.65 -5.30 -1.35
CA GLU A 279 10.24 -4.55 -2.55
C GLU A 279 11.38 -4.41 -3.56
N ARG A 280 11.08 -4.50 -4.87
CA ARG A 280 12.09 -4.24 -5.92
C ARG A 280 11.55 -3.46 -7.12
N GLY A 281 12.13 -2.28 -7.35
CA GLY A 281 11.76 -1.42 -8.49
C GLY A 281 10.34 -0.86 -8.41
N VAL A 282 9.84 -0.72 -7.19
CA VAL A 282 8.50 -0.28 -6.81
C VAL A 282 8.60 1.21 -6.46
N PRO A 283 7.94 2.14 -7.15
CA PRO A 283 7.86 3.53 -6.69
C PRO A 283 6.73 3.69 -5.67
N LEU A 284 7.03 4.36 -4.55
CA LEU A 284 6.06 4.73 -3.51
C LEU A 284 5.88 6.24 -3.51
N ASN A 285 4.65 6.72 -3.75
CA ASN A 285 4.32 8.14 -3.62
C ASN A 285 3.15 8.34 -2.65
N THR A 286 3.34 9.21 -1.65
CA THR A 286 2.31 9.59 -0.68
C THR A 286 2.08 11.10 -0.71
N GLN A 287 0.83 11.53 -0.56
CA GLN A 287 0.49 12.95 -0.59
C GLN A 287 -0.64 13.30 0.41
N ASN A 288 -0.40 14.33 1.21
CA ASN A 288 -1.35 14.94 2.17
C ASN A 288 -1.75 14.03 3.34
N GLU A 289 -0.76 13.46 4.00
CA GLU A 289 -0.98 12.48 5.06
C GLU A 289 -1.01 13.08 6.47
N ARG A 290 -1.78 12.42 7.35
CA ARG A 290 -1.85 12.81 8.76
C ARG A 290 -1.96 11.64 9.73
N GLY A 291 -0.97 11.53 10.62
CA GLY A 291 -0.94 10.48 11.65
C GLY A 291 -0.83 9.08 11.07
N VAL A 292 -0.20 8.96 9.91
CA VAL A 292 0.15 7.73 9.21
C VAL A 292 1.44 7.15 9.78
N LEU A 293 1.67 5.85 9.64
CA LEU A 293 2.96 5.21 9.96
C LEU A 293 3.44 4.48 8.70
N LEU A 294 4.63 4.81 8.23
CA LEU A 294 5.24 4.17 7.07
C LEU A 294 6.42 3.33 7.57
N ASN A 295 6.37 2.00 7.37
CA ASN A 295 7.52 1.13 7.61
C ASN A 295 7.85 0.35 6.35
N THR A 296 9.10 0.43 5.91
CA THR A 296 9.60 -0.34 4.77
C THR A 296 10.79 -1.21 5.19
N GLN A 297 10.88 -2.39 4.59
CA GLN A 297 11.96 -3.33 4.88
C GLN A 297 12.47 -4.05 3.62
N ASN A 298 13.78 -4.07 3.46
CA ASN A 298 14.52 -4.77 2.42
C ASN A 298 14.17 -4.31 0.99
N GLU A 299 14.25 -3.00 0.69
CA GLU A 299 13.96 -2.52 -0.65
C GLU A 299 15.21 -2.31 -1.52
N GLN A 300 14.99 -2.43 -2.84
CA GLN A 300 16.04 -2.25 -3.84
C GLN A 300 15.53 -1.46 -5.05
N GLY A 301 16.13 -0.28 -5.28
CA GLY A 301 15.79 0.57 -6.42
C GLY A 301 14.36 1.13 -6.37
N VAL A 302 13.81 1.27 -5.17
CA VAL A 302 12.48 1.82 -4.87
C VAL A 302 12.63 3.32 -4.60
N PRO A 303 12.02 4.23 -5.37
CA PRO A 303 11.95 5.64 -5.00
C PRO A 303 10.75 5.90 -4.08
N LEU A 304 11.00 6.59 -2.97
CA LEU A 304 9.99 7.06 -2.02
C LEU A 304 9.87 8.58 -2.14
N ASN A 305 8.68 9.07 -2.46
CA ASN A 305 8.37 10.49 -2.41
C ASN A 305 7.17 10.74 -1.49
N THR A 306 7.35 11.59 -0.48
CA THR A 306 6.28 12.01 0.43
C THR A 306 6.09 13.52 0.35
N GLN A 307 4.84 13.98 0.44
CA GLN A 307 4.52 15.40 0.37
C GLN A 307 3.41 15.79 1.33
N ASN A 308 3.65 16.87 2.09
CA ASN A 308 2.71 17.50 3.01
C ASN A 308 2.28 16.60 4.18
N GLU A 309 3.22 15.92 4.83
CA GLU A 309 2.89 15.03 5.93
C GLU A 309 2.87 15.73 7.29
N ARG A 310 2.05 15.20 8.23
CA ARG A 310 2.02 15.69 9.61
C ARG A 310 1.89 14.56 10.63
N GLY A 311 2.87 14.48 11.52
CA GLY A 311 2.88 13.49 12.61
C GLY A 311 2.98 12.06 12.11
N VAL A 312 3.67 11.86 10.99
CA VAL A 312 3.88 10.57 10.32
C VAL A 312 5.27 10.05 10.67
N PRO A 313 5.44 8.89 11.32
CA PRO A 313 6.75 8.25 11.41
C PRO A 313 7.08 7.50 10.12
N LEU A 314 8.31 7.65 9.65
CA LEU A 314 8.89 6.85 8.56
C LEU A 314 10.07 6.05 9.10
N ASN A 315 10.01 4.72 8.97
CA ASN A 315 11.14 3.84 9.30
C ASN A 315 11.49 2.98 8.08
N THR A 316 12.74 3.04 7.64
CA THR A 316 13.26 2.19 6.55
C THR A 316 14.40 1.33 7.06
N GLN A 317 14.55 0.12 6.51
CA GLN A 317 15.59 -0.80 6.92
C GLN A 317 16.11 -1.65 5.75
N ASN A 318 17.44 -1.69 5.61
CA ASN A 318 18.18 -2.49 4.64
C ASN A 318 17.97 -2.06 3.18
N GLU A 319 18.05 -0.77 2.91
CA GLU A 319 17.80 -0.25 1.57
C GLU A 319 19.04 -0.17 0.68
N ARG A 320 18.81 -0.30 -0.63
CA ARG A 320 19.88 -0.15 -1.62
C ARG A 320 19.44 0.58 -2.89
N GLY A 321 20.07 1.73 -3.15
CA GLY A 321 19.81 2.54 -4.35
C GLY A 321 18.39 3.10 -4.40
N VAL A 322 17.82 3.37 -3.22
CA VAL A 322 16.48 3.89 -2.96
C VAL A 322 16.58 5.41 -2.79
N PRO A 323 16.03 6.25 -3.67
CA PRO A 323 15.91 7.68 -3.40
C PRO A 323 14.75 7.96 -2.44
N LEU A 324 15.00 8.73 -1.38
CA LEU A 324 13.94 9.28 -0.53
C LEU A 324 13.89 10.80 -0.69
N ASN A 325 12.69 11.32 -0.97
CA ASN A 325 12.45 12.75 -1.09
C ASN A 325 11.21 13.13 -0.28
N THR A 326 11.37 14.01 0.71
CA THR A 326 10.28 14.49 1.56
C THR A 326 10.12 16.00 1.42
N GLN A 327 8.87 16.47 1.43
CA GLN A 327 8.58 17.90 1.29
C GLN A 327 7.43 18.35 2.19
N ASN A 328 7.66 19.44 2.93
CA ASN A 328 6.69 20.12 3.80
C ASN A 328 6.21 19.28 5.00
N GLU A 329 7.15 18.70 5.73
CA GLU A 329 6.90 17.81 6.85
C GLU A 329 6.81 18.57 8.18
N ARG A 330 5.98 18.04 9.10
CA ARG A 330 5.89 18.58 10.47
C ARG A 330 5.68 17.50 11.53
N GLY A 331 6.63 17.41 12.47
CA GLY A 331 6.57 16.47 13.60
C GLY A 331 6.66 15.01 13.18
N VAL A 332 7.33 14.76 12.06
CA VAL A 332 7.56 13.46 11.41
C VAL A 332 8.92 12.93 11.86
N PRO A 333 9.04 11.81 12.57
CA PRO A 333 10.33 11.18 12.80
C PRO A 333 10.72 10.30 11.61
N LEU A 334 11.94 10.47 11.11
CA LEU A 334 12.55 9.61 10.10
C LEU A 334 13.68 8.80 10.72
N ASN A 335 13.62 7.47 10.59
CA ASN A 335 14.72 6.58 10.98
C ASN A 335 15.09 5.67 9.82
N THR A 336 16.36 5.70 9.42
CA THR A 336 16.90 4.80 8.38
C THR A 336 18.01 3.93 8.97
N GLN A 337 18.11 2.68 8.52
CA GLN A 337 19.13 1.75 8.99
C GLN A 337 19.68 0.87 7.85
N ASN A 338 21.01 0.77 7.79
CA ASN A 338 21.76 -0.08 6.86
C ASN A 338 21.57 0.27 5.38
N GLU A 339 21.63 1.55 5.04
CA GLU A 339 21.42 1.99 3.66
C GLU A 339 22.70 2.02 2.83
N ARG A 340 22.56 1.84 1.50
CA ARG A 340 23.69 1.95 0.57
C ARG A 340 23.30 2.63 -0.74
N GLY A 341 23.96 3.76 -1.04
CA GLY A 341 23.76 4.49 -2.30
C GLY A 341 22.36 5.13 -2.42
N VAL A 342 21.75 5.43 -1.28
CA VAL A 342 20.41 5.99 -1.09
C VAL A 342 20.56 7.51 -0.99
N PRO A 343 20.05 8.33 -1.92
CA PRO A 343 20.01 9.77 -1.73
C PRO A 343 18.79 10.17 -0.87
N LEU A 344 19.03 10.97 0.18
CA LEU A 344 17.99 11.56 1.03
C LEU A 344 17.91 13.06 0.75
N ASN A 345 16.73 13.55 0.39
CA ASN A 345 16.48 14.98 0.18
C ASN A 345 15.24 15.41 0.97
N THR A 346 15.41 16.37 1.88
CA THR A 346 14.31 16.90 2.70
C THR A 346 14.17 18.41 2.49
N GLN A 347 12.93 18.89 2.42
CA GLN A 347 12.65 20.31 2.21
C GLN A 347 11.50 20.82 3.10
N ASN A 348 11.74 21.95 3.76
CA ASN A 348 10.78 22.68 4.61
C ASN A 348 10.31 21.87 5.83
N GLU A 349 11.28 21.34 6.59
CA GLU A 349 11.06 20.48 7.75
C GLU A 349 10.87 21.29 9.05
N GLN A 350 9.91 20.91 9.89
CA GLN A 350 9.72 21.51 11.22
C GLN A 350 9.50 20.48 12.35
N GLY A 351 10.44 20.42 13.30
CA GLY A 351 10.34 19.56 14.49
C GLY A 351 10.40 18.06 14.17
N VAL A 352 11.11 17.71 13.11
CA VAL A 352 11.27 16.38 12.53
C VAL A 352 12.60 15.82 13.02
N PRO A 353 12.68 14.74 13.81
CA PRO A 353 13.95 14.10 14.12
C PRO A 353 14.35 13.16 12.98
N LEU A 354 15.60 13.26 12.52
CA LEU A 354 16.20 12.34 11.53
C LEU A 354 17.34 11.56 12.19
N ASN A 355 17.22 10.23 12.23
CA ASN A 355 18.28 9.35 12.69
C ASN A 355 18.68 8.37 11.58
N THR A 356 19.96 8.36 11.22
CA THR A 356 20.51 7.40 10.25
C THR A 356 21.60 6.55 10.90
N GLN A 357 21.69 5.28 10.51
CA GLN A 357 22.67 4.36 11.08
C GLN A 357 23.22 3.39 10.03
N ASN A 358 24.55 3.27 9.99
CA ASN A 358 25.32 2.35 9.15
C ASN A 358 25.19 2.64 7.64
N GLU A 359 25.31 3.89 7.22
CA GLU A 359 25.14 4.26 5.82
C GLU A 359 26.46 4.20 5.03
N ARG A 360 26.34 3.98 3.72
CA ARG A 360 27.50 4.04 2.81
C ARG A 360 27.16 4.66 1.46
N GLY A 361 27.84 5.76 1.13
CA GLY A 361 27.68 6.45 -0.16
C GLY A 361 26.31 7.09 -0.36
N VAL A 362 25.67 7.46 0.74
CA VAL A 362 24.35 8.09 0.83
C VAL A 362 24.55 9.61 0.87
N PRO A 363 24.08 10.40 -0.10
CA PRO A 363 24.08 11.85 0.04
C PRO A 363 22.83 12.32 0.78
N LEU A 364 23.00 13.17 1.79
CA LEU A 364 21.94 13.83 2.54
C LEU A 364 21.92 15.31 2.18
N ASN A 365 20.78 15.81 1.73
CA ASN A 365 20.56 17.22 1.46
C ASN A 365 19.32 17.71 2.18
N THR A 366 19.47 18.71 3.05
CA THR A 366 18.37 19.29 3.81
C THR A 366 18.26 20.78 3.53
N GLN A 367 17.03 21.27 3.38
CA GLN A 367 16.77 22.70 3.12
C GLN A 367 15.63 23.25 3.97
N ASN A 368 15.85 24.44 4.53
CA ASN A 368 14.87 25.22 5.31
C ASN A 368 14.37 24.50 6.56
N GLU A 369 15.28 24.01 7.40
CA GLU A 369 14.94 23.26 8.61
C GLU A 369 14.81 24.12 9.87
N ARG A 370 13.87 23.73 10.76
CA ARG A 370 13.70 24.38 12.06
C ARG A 370 13.40 23.39 13.18
N GLY A 371 14.31 23.33 14.16
CA GLY A 371 14.15 22.50 15.36
C GLY A 371 14.16 20.99 15.08
N VAL A 372 14.83 20.59 13.99
CA VAL A 372 15.04 19.22 13.55
C VAL A 372 16.33 18.71 14.21
N PRO A 373 16.34 17.66 15.03
CA PRO A 373 17.59 17.02 15.42
C PRO A 373 18.03 16.01 14.36
N LEU A 374 19.29 16.09 13.94
CA LEU A 374 19.92 15.13 13.02
C LEU A 374 21.01 14.35 13.76
N ASN A 375 20.90 13.02 13.76
CA ASN A 375 21.87 12.13 14.37
C ASN A 375 22.29 11.04 13.39
N THR A 376 23.58 11.00 13.05
CA THR A 376 24.14 10.01 12.14
C THR A 376 25.19 9.17 12.85
N GLN A 377 25.23 7.86 12.56
CA GLN A 377 26.17 6.93 13.19
C GLN A 377 26.74 5.93 12.19
N ASN A 378 28.07 5.80 12.20
CA ASN A 378 28.85 4.83 11.41
C ASN A 378 28.77 5.05 9.90
N GLU A 379 28.94 6.28 9.44
CA GLU A 379 28.84 6.61 8.02
C GLU A 379 30.18 6.49 7.28
N ARG A 380 30.10 6.22 5.97
CA ARG A 380 31.27 6.23 5.09
C ARG A 380 30.99 6.83 3.72
N SER A 381 31.76 7.88 3.39
CA SER A 381 31.68 8.57 2.08
C SER A 381 30.30 9.14 1.77
N VAL A 382 29.66 9.72 2.78
CA VAL A 382 28.31 10.30 2.77
C VAL A 382 28.46 11.83 2.73
N PRO A 383 28.06 12.53 1.67
CA PRO A 383 27.99 13.99 1.69
C PRO A 383 26.77 14.47 2.47
N LEU A 384 26.96 15.35 3.46
CA LEU A 384 25.88 16.09 4.10
C LEU A 384 25.93 17.55 3.65
N ASN A 385 24.81 18.06 3.12
CA ASN A 385 24.63 19.46 2.79
C ASN A 385 23.37 20.00 3.48
N THR A 386 23.53 21.05 4.26
CA THR A 386 22.43 21.69 4.98
C THR A 386 22.35 23.17 4.62
N GLN A 387 21.13 23.66 4.38
CA GLN A 387 20.91 25.06 4.04
C GLN A 387 19.74 25.67 4.82
N ASN A 388 19.97 26.89 5.35
CA ASN A 388 19.00 27.73 6.06
C ASN A 388 18.43 27.08 7.33
N GLU A 389 19.31 26.63 8.22
CA GLU A 389 18.91 25.95 9.45
C GLU A 389 18.76 26.88 10.66
N ARG A 390 17.82 26.53 11.56
CA ARG A 390 17.64 27.25 12.83
C ARG A 390 17.30 26.31 13.99
N GLY A 391 18.18 26.28 14.99
CA GLY A 391 17.96 25.51 16.22
C GLY A 391 17.95 24.00 16.01
N VAL A 392 18.63 23.52 14.98
CA VAL A 392 18.83 22.12 14.61
C VAL A 392 20.07 21.62 15.34
N PRO A 393 20.03 20.60 16.22
CA PRO A 393 21.25 19.96 16.69
C PRO A 393 21.71 18.88 15.71
N LEU A 394 22.98 18.92 15.31
CA LEU A 394 23.62 17.90 14.47
C LEU A 394 24.65 17.13 15.31
N ASN A 395 24.49 15.81 15.38
CA ASN A 395 25.40 14.91 16.07
C ASN A 395 25.87 13.79 15.12
N THR A 396 27.17 13.68 14.90
CA THR A 396 27.76 12.63 14.06
C THR A 396 28.75 11.80 14.87
N GLN A 397 28.77 10.48 14.64
CA GLN A 397 29.68 9.58 15.33
C GLN A 397 30.25 8.50 14.39
N ASN A 398 31.57 8.33 14.43
CA ASN A 398 32.34 7.30 13.72
C ASN A 398 32.32 7.45 12.19
N GLU A 399 32.57 8.65 11.69
CA GLU A 399 32.50 8.95 10.25
C GLU A 399 33.86 8.79 9.54
N GLN A 400 33.81 8.43 8.26
CA GLN A 400 35.02 8.38 7.42
C GLN A 400 34.78 8.95 6.01
N GLY A 401 35.52 10.02 5.67
CA GLY A 401 35.50 10.62 4.32
C GLY A 401 34.17 11.26 3.94
N VAL A 402 33.42 11.76 4.93
CA VAL A 402 32.12 12.43 4.85
C VAL A 402 32.37 13.93 4.71
N PRO A 403 32.04 14.59 3.59
CA PRO A 403 32.06 16.06 3.54
C PRO A 403 30.79 16.64 4.15
N LEU A 404 30.94 17.56 5.11
CA LEU A 404 29.85 18.36 5.67
C LEU A 404 29.94 19.79 5.17
N ASN A 405 28.85 20.28 4.58
CA ASN A 405 28.72 21.67 4.15
C ASN A 405 27.46 22.28 4.74
N THR A 406 27.61 23.35 5.51
CA THR A 406 26.51 24.05 6.17
C THR A 406 26.45 25.51 5.72
N GLN A 407 25.25 26.00 5.42
CA GLN A 407 25.06 27.40 4.99
C GLN A 407 23.89 28.08 5.70
N ASN A 408 24.13 29.31 6.16
CA ASN A 408 23.15 30.20 6.80
C ASN A 408 22.52 29.64 8.09
N GLU A 409 23.37 29.19 9.02
CA GLU A 409 22.92 28.59 10.27
C GLU A 409 22.76 29.57 11.44
N ARG A 410 21.80 29.29 12.32
CA ARG A 410 21.60 30.06 13.55
C ARG A 410 21.21 29.19 14.75
N GLY A 411 22.07 29.19 15.76
CA GLY A 411 21.82 28.50 17.03
C GLY A 411 21.76 26.98 16.90
N VAL A 412 22.47 26.43 15.91
CA VAL A 412 22.64 25.00 15.62
C VAL A 412 23.85 24.51 16.42
N PRO A 413 23.74 23.56 17.36
CA PRO A 413 24.92 22.92 17.94
C PRO A 413 25.38 21.76 17.04
N LEU A 414 26.68 21.74 16.71
CA LEU A 414 27.32 20.65 15.98
C LEU A 414 28.29 19.90 16.90
N ASN A 415 28.10 18.58 17.00
CA ASN A 415 28.96 17.71 17.78
C ASN A 415 29.41 16.52 16.93
N THR A 416 30.73 16.39 16.72
CA THR A 416 31.31 15.29 15.94
C THR A 416 32.28 14.47 16.81
N GLN A 417 32.28 13.15 16.64
CA GLN A 417 33.15 12.27 17.40
C GLN A 417 33.73 11.15 16.53
N ASN A 418 35.05 10.95 16.67
CA ASN A 418 35.83 9.89 16.01
C ASN A 418 35.86 9.98 14.47
N GLU A 419 36.08 11.18 13.93
CA GLU A 419 36.08 11.41 12.49
C GLU A 419 37.46 11.21 11.84
N ARG A 420 37.48 10.81 10.57
CA ARG A 420 38.72 10.71 9.78
C ARG A 420 38.54 11.17 8.33
N GLY A 421 39.32 12.18 7.94
CA GLY A 421 39.36 12.68 6.56
C GLY A 421 38.07 13.34 6.10
N VAL A 422 37.31 13.91 7.04
CA VAL A 422 36.02 14.59 6.89
C VAL A 422 36.31 16.08 6.69
N PRO A 423 36.03 16.70 5.53
CA PRO A 423 36.10 18.15 5.40
C PRO A 423 34.81 18.80 5.94
N LEU A 424 34.98 19.82 6.77
CA LEU A 424 33.91 20.62 7.36
C LEU A 424 33.99 22.04 6.76
N ASN A 425 32.94 22.47 6.06
CA ASN A 425 32.84 23.83 5.52
C ASN A 425 31.57 24.50 6.02
N THR A 426 31.73 25.66 6.67
CA THR A 426 30.60 26.40 7.22
C THR A 426 30.59 27.85 6.75
N GLN A 427 29.40 28.37 6.41
CA GLN A 427 29.24 29.74 5.91
C GLN A 427 28.06 30.47 6.56
N ASN A 428 28.31 31.72 6.96
CA ASN A 428 27.33 32.66 7.51
C ASN A 428 26.67 32.17 8.82
N GLU A 429 27.47 31.70 9.77
CA GLU A 429 26.97 31.17 11.04
C GLU A 429 26.81 32.21 12.14
N ARG A 430 25.80 31.99 13.01
CA ARG A 430 25.60 32.82 14.21
C ARG A 430 25.17 32.03 15.43
N GLY A 431 26.01 32.06 16.47
CA GLY A 431 25.71 31.44 17.77
C GLY A 431 25.64 29.90 17.72
N VAL A 432 26.38 29.30 16.79
CA VAL A 432 26.53 27.85 16.59
C VAL A 432 27.69 27.38 17.48
N PRO A 433 27.51 26.50 18.48
CA PRO A 433 28.62 25.86 19.15
C PRO A 433 29.11 24.64 18.36
N LEU A 434 30.43 24.56 18.16
CA LEU A 434 31.12 23.48 17.47
C LEU A 434 31.97 22.69 18.49
N ASN A 435 31.72 21.38 18.62
CA ASN A 435 32.50 20.49 19.48
C ASN A 435 32.98 19.27 18.68
N THR A 436 34.29 19.07 18.60
CA THR A 436 34.89 17.94 17.87
C THR A 436 35.83 17.14 18.77
N GLN A 437 35.79 15.82 18.67
CA GLN A 437 36.61 14.93 19.51
C GLN A 437 37.21 13.77 18.70
N ASN A 438 38.51 13.55 18.89
CA ASN A 438 39.30 12.46 18.29
C ASN A 438 39.42 12.53 16.76
N GLU A 439 39.70 13.73 16.23
CA GLU A 439 39.76 14.03 14.80
C GLU A 439 41.13 13.71 14.17
N ARG A 440 41.13 13.17 12.93
CA ARG A 440 42.38 12.97 12.16
C ARG A 440 42.26 13.36 10.69
N GLY A 441 43.07 14.34 10.27
CA GLY A 441 43.17 14.77 8.87
C GLY A 441 41.90 15.45 8.34
N VAL A 442 41.18 16.14 9.22
CA VAL A 442 39.90 16.83 8.97
C VAL A 442 40.22 18.29 8.70
N PRO A 443 40.00 18.84 7.49
CA PRO A 443 40.11 20.28 7.26
C PRO A 443 38.84 21.01 7.68
N LEU A 444 38.99 22.10 8.44
CA LEU A 444 37.89 22.99 8.82
C LEU A 444 38.07 24.35 8.11
N ASP A 445 37.08 24.75 7.31
CA ASP A 445 37.02 26.06 6.65
C ASP A 445 35.74 26.79 7.07
N THR A 446 35.87 27.95 7.70
CA THR A 446 34.71 28.72 8.17
C THR A 446 34.75 30.17 7.72
N GLN A 447 33.58 30.70 7.31
CA GLN A 447 33.47 32.05 6.77
C GLN A 447 32.28 32.83 7.34
N ASN A 448 32.53 34.09 7.70
CA ASN A 448 31.55 35.06 8.20
C ASN A 448 30.84 34.65 9.50
N GLU A 449 31.60 34.18 10.50
CA GLU A 449 31.06 33.73 11.77
C GLU A 449 30.86 34.84 12.81
N ARG A 450 29.83 34.69 13.66
CA ARG A 450 29.60 35.56 14.81
C ARG A 450 29.15 34.82 16.07
N GLY A 451 29.97 34.89 17.12
CA GLY A 451 29.64 34.36 18.44
C GLY A 451 29.56 32.83 18.50
N VAL A 452 30.34 32.16 17.64
CA VAL A 452 30.47 30.69 17.54
C VAL A 452 31.58 30.25 18.52
N PRO A 453 31.31 29.45 19.57
CA PRO A 453 32.36 28.82 20.35
C PRO A 453 32.83 27.52 19.69
N LEU A 454 34.14 27.31 19.61
CA LEU A 454 34.76 26.09 19.09
C LEU A 454 35.60 25.41 20.18
N ASP A 455 35.26 24.15 20.49
CA ASP A 455 36.00 23.29 21.42
C ASP A 455 36.49 22.03 20.68
N THR A 456 37.79 21.79 20.65
CA THR A 456 38.36 20.61 19.99
C THR A 456 39.31 19.82 20.89
N GLN A 457 39.22 18.49 20.83
CA GLN A 457 40.02 17.60 21.69
C GLN A 457 40.64 16.43 20.92
N ASN A 458 41.92 16.16 21.20
CA ASN A 458 42.70 15.03 20.66
C ASN A 458 42.86 15.03 19.12
N GLU A 459 43.21 16.19 18.54
CA GLU A 459 43.32 16.35 17.08
C GLU A 459 44.73 16.05 16.52
N ARG A 460 44.79 15.48 15.31
CA ARG A 460 46.05 15.24 14.59
C ARG A 460 45.97 15.59 13.10
N GLY A 461 46.80 16.54 12.67
CA GLY A 461 46.95 16.92 11.26
C GLY A 461 45.72 17.60 10.65
N VAL A 462 44.99 18.36 11.45
CA VAL A 462 43.79 19.16 11.10
C VAL A 462 44.26 20.55 10.66
N PRO A 463 44.04 20.98 9.40
CA PRO A 463 44.22 22.38 9.01
C PRO A 463 42.95 23.19 9.32
N LEU A 464 43.13 24.38 9.90
CA LEU A 464 42.03 25.30 10.24
C LEU A 464 42.20 26.60 9.45
N ASN A 465 41.19 26.95 8.65
CA ASN A 465 41.15 28.20 7.90
C ASN A 465 39.87 28.97 8.25
N THR A 466 40.01 30.21 8.71
CA THR A 466 38.83 30.99 9.09
C THR A 466 38.91 32.44 8.60
N GLN A 467 37.77 33.00 8.17
CA GLN A 467 37.70 34.33 7.56
C GLN A 467 36.51 35.16 8.07
N ASN A 468 36.77 36.44 8.36
CA ASN A 468 35.78 37.45 8.78
C ASN A 468 35.02 37.11 10.09
N GLU A 469 35.75 36.72 11.13
CA GLU A 469 35.16 36.34 12.42
C GLU A 469 34.95 37.51 13.40
N ARG A 470 33.90 37.41 14.24
CA ARG A 470 33.68 38.32 15.37
C ARG A 470 33.19 37.62 16.63
N GLY A 471 34.00 37.67 17.69
CA GLY A 471 33.63 37.22 19.04
C GLY A 471 33.55 35.69 19.20
N VAL A 472 34.41 34.95 18.50
CA VAL A 472 34.55 33.48 18.52
C VAL A 472 35.54 33.09 19.65
N PRO A 473 35.12 32.36 20.71
CA PRO A 473 36.05 31.77 21.67
C PRO A 473 36.51 30.37 21.22
N LEU A 474 37.82 30.14 21.26
CA LEU A 474 38.50 28.91 20.82
C LEU A 474 39.17 28.20 22.01
N ASN A 475 38.87 26.92 22.22
CA ASN A 475 39.54 26.06 23.19
C ASN A 475 39.99 24.76 22.52
N THR A 476 41.29 24.44 22.61
CA THR A 476 41.81 23.23 22.00
C THR A 476 42.78 22.48 22.92
N GLN A 477 42.68 21.15 22.96
CA GLN A 477 43.44 20.30 23.88
C GLN A 477 44.03 19.07 23.18
N ASN A 478 45.29 18.72 23.54
CA ASN A 478 46.02 17.55 23.04
C ASN A 478 46.26 17.50 21.51
N GLU A 479 46.67 18.61 20.90
CA GLU A 479 46.93 18.72 19.45
C GLU A 479 48.33 18.26 19.03
N ARG A 480 48.46 17.72 17.80
CA ARG A 480 49.75 17.56 17.09
C ARG A 480 49.66 17.92 15.59
N GLY A 481 50.45 18.91 15.17
CA GLY A 481 50.72 19.20 13.75
C GLY A 481 49.63 19.97 12.99
N VAL A 482 48.99 20.96 13.64
CA VAL A 482 47.88 21.79 13.11
C VAL A 482 48.41 23.08 12.46
N PRO A 483 48.26 23.30 11.14
CA PRO A 483 48.46 24.62 10.53
C PRO A 483 47.19 25.48 10.65
N LEU A 484 47.34 26.71 11.15
CA LEU A 484 46.26 27.68 11.38
C LEU A 484 46.45 28.88 10.45
N ASN A 485 45.39 29.28 9.74
CA ASN A 485 45.36 30.50 8.93
C ASN A 485 44.07 31.26 9.19
N THR A 486 44.19 32.48 9.73
CA THR A 486 43.01 33.28 10.05
C THR A 486 43.15 34.70 9.50
N GLN A 487 42.07 35.21 8.90
CA GLN A 487 42.05 36.53 8.25
C GLN A 487 40.84 37.37 8.72
N ASN A 488 41.12 38.63 9.07
CA ASN A 488 40.13 39.65 9.49
C ASN A 488 39.34 39.38 10.80
N GLU A 489 40.03 39.07 11.91
CA GLU A 489 39.41 38.88 13.24
C GLU A 489 39.16 40.18 14.03
N ARG A 490 38.12 40.18 14.88
CA ARG A 490 37.99 41.09 16.04
C ARG A 490 37.39 40.34 17.26
N GLY A 491 38.19 39.93 18.26
CA GLY A 491 37.73 39.07 19.39
C GLY A 491 38.78 38.68 20.46
N VAL A 492 38.42 37.75 21.38
CA VAL A 492 39.13 37.33 22.63
C VAL A 492 40.30 36.36 22.36
N PRO A 493 41.42 36.37 23.13
CA PRO A 493 42.62 35.58 22.82
C PRO A 493 42.52 34.05 23.01
N LEU A 494 43.23 33.32 22.14
CA LEU A 494 43.46 31.85 22.14
C LEU A 494 44.09 31.33 23.45
N ARG A 495 43.59 30.19 23.99
CA ARG A 495 44.27 29.42 25.05
C ARG A 495 44.70 28.05 24.52
N LYS A 496 46.01 27.87 24.28
CA LYS A 496 46.62 26.58 23.96
C LYS A 496 47.17 25.92 25.22
N ASN A 497 46.67 24.73 25.59
CA ASN A 497 47.31 23.88 26.60
C ASN A 497 48.11 22.78 25.90
N SER A 498 49.36 23.09 25.52
CA SER A 498 50.27 22.13 24.88
C SER A 498 51.06 21.33 25.92
N LEU A 499 50.82 20.02 26.02
CA LEU A 499 51.72 19.11 26.72
C LEU A 499 52.87 18.74 25.77
N LEU A 500 53.97 19.49 25.85
CA LEU A 500 55.22 19.19 25.14
C LEU A 500 55.78 17.85 25.64
N VAL A 501 55.68 16.80 24.83
CA VAL A 501 56.56 15.63 25.00
C VAL A 501 57.89 16.01 24.37
N LEU A 502 58.78 16.55 25.20
CA LEU A 502 60.20 16.77 24.90
C LEU A 502 60.86 15.40 24.68
N ASP A 503 61.15 15.04 23.43
CA ASP A 503 62.14 14.00 23.18
C ASP A 503 63.52 14.63 23.35
N SER A 504 64.18 14.24 24.43
CA SER A 504 65.40 14.84 24.93
C SER A 504 66.60 14.31 24.15
N LYS A 505 67.30 15.18 23.42
CA LYS A 505 68.74 15.03 23.20
C LYS A 505 69.45 16.34 23.51
N GLN A 506 70.05 16.36 24.69
CA GLN A 506 71.10 17.28 25.09
C GLN A 506 72.30 17.15 24.14
N GLU A 507 72.78 18.27 23.62
CA GLU A 507 74.22 18.50 23.54
C GLU A 507 74.47 19.98 23.83
N LEU A 508 75.33 20.20 24.82
CA LEU A 508 75.60 21.43 25.53
C LEU A 508 77.07 21.76 25.28
N LEU A 509 77.40 23.06 25.29
CA LEU A 509 78.73 23.71 25.35
C LEU A 509 79.30 24.11 23.98
N GLY A 510 79.69 25.36 23.73
CA GLY A 510 79.78 26.54 24.59
C GLY A 510 80.46 27.66 23.78
N GLY A 511 80.02 28.91 23.96
CA GLY A 511 80.65 30.08 23.33
C GLY A 511 81.69 30.78 24.20
N LEU A 512 82.24 31.87 23.61
CA LEU A 512 83.00 33.00 24.19
C LEU A 512 84.53 32.78 24.39
N GLN A 513 85.46 33.70 24.08
CA GLN A 513 85.46 35.08 23.54
C GLN A 513 86.94 35.49 23.29
N ILE A 514 87.29 36.13 22.16
CA ILE A 514 88.05 37.41 22.01
C ILE A 514 87.62 38.00 20.66
#